data_AF-A0A7S0FE31-F1
#
_entry.id   AF-A0A7S0FE31-F1
#
_cell.length_a   1.000
_cell.length_b   1.000
_cell.length_c   1.000
_cell.angle_alpha   90.00
_cell.angle_beta   90.00
_cell.angle_gamma   90.00
#
_symmetry.space_group_name_H-M   'P 1'
#
loop_
_entity.id
_entity.type
_entity.pdbx_description
1 polymer ?
#
loop_
_entity_poly.entity_id
_entity_poly.type
_entity_poly.pdbx_seq_one_letter_code
_entity_poly.pdbx_strand_id
1 'polypeptide(L)'
;DYLHLPYNCHLEGNLGYAYVNFPELPHAMAFQERWHGRFLPGGGRRTLDVVVAHVQGWRANLVRLRGETIAELARVGAMPLLLREDRQPATDEQILLEIETIAAAMANDAPE
;
A
#
# COMPACT_ATOMS: atom_id res chain seq x y z
N ASP A 1 5.45 -7.54 -4.87
CA ASP A 1 5.62 -6.27 -4.12
C ASP A 1 4.29 -5.57 -3.90
N TYR A 2 4.22 -4.60 -2.99
CA TYR A 2 3.04 -3.77 -2.79
C TYR A 2 3.42 -2.30 -2.68
N LEU A 3 2.65 -1.41 -3.31
CA LEU A 3 2.77 0.04 -3.20
C LEU A 3 1.37 0.65 -3.07
N HIS A 4 1.16 1.50 -2.07
CA HIS A 4 -0.09 2.24 -1.91
C HIS A 4 0.20 3.68 -1.54
N LEU A 5 -0.45 4.61 -2.25
CA LEU A 5 -0.40 6.03 -2.00
C LEU A 5 -1.80 6.48 -1.57
N PRO A 6 -2.09 6.55 -0.26
CA PRO A 6 -3.40 6.95 0.24
C PRO A 6 -3.86 8.27 -0.36
N TYR A 7 -5.12 8.29 -0.79
CA TYR A 7 -5.74 9.40 -1.48
C TYR A 7 -6.96 9.90 -0.71
N ASN A 8 -7.04 11.21 -0.53
CA ASN A 8 -8.20 11.85 0.05
C ASN A 8 -9.14 12.29 -1.07
N CYS A 9 -10.25 11.56 -1.23
CA CYS A 9 -11.28 11.85 -2.23
C CYS A 9 -11.95 13.22 -2.04
N HIS A 10 -11.99 13.76 -0.82
CA HIS A 10 -12.59 15.06 -0.53
C HIS A 10 -11.64 16.24 -0.84
N LEU A 11 -10.33 16.06 -0.61
CA LEU A 11 -9.31 17.07 -0.88
C LEU A 11 -8.67 16.93 -2.27
N GLU A 12 -9.08 15.91 -3.02
CA GLU A 12 -8.58 15.56 -4.36
C GLU A 12 -7.04 15.47 -4.43
N GLY A 13 -6.43 14.77 -3.46
CA GLY A 13 -4.97 14.65 -3.41
C GLY A 13 -4.47 13.49 -2.55
N ASN A 14 -3.20 13.11 -2.76
CA ASN A 14 -2.55 12.16 -1.88
C ASN A 14 -2.29 12.76 -0.50
N LEU A 15 -2.19 11.90 0.51
CA LEU A 15 -1.95 12.33 1.90
C LEU A 15 -0.47 12.64 2.19
N GLY A 16 0.41 12.64 1.19
CA GLY A 16 1.83 12.96 1.34
C GLY A 16 2.71 11.85 1.91
N TYR A 17 2.18 10.62 2.05
CA TYR A 17 2.93 9.43 2.47
C TYR A 17 2.49 8.22 1.65
N ALA A 18 3.32 7.18 1.60
CA ALA A 18 3.03 5.93 0.90
C ALA A 18 3.48 4.72 1.72
N TYR A 19 2.83 3.59 1.50
CA TYR A 19 3.27 2.30 2.01
C TYR A 19 3.93 1.50 0.89
N VAL A 20 5.11 0.95 1.16
CA VAL A 20 5.82 0.06 0.24
C VAL A 20 6.17 -1.21 0.98
N ASN A 21 5.80 -2.37 0.44
CA ASN A 21 6.28 -3.66 0.94
C ASN A 21 7.19 -4.30 -0.11
N PHE A 22 8.37 -4.70 0.34
CA PHE A 22 9.35 -5.47 -0.41
C PHE A 22 9.27 -6.95 -0.02
N PRO A 23 9.62 -7.90 -0.92
CA PRO A 23 9.59 -9.33 -0.61
C PRO A 23 10.63 -9.73 0.43
N GLU A 24 11.73 -8.98 0.52
CA GLU A 24 12.84 -9.29 1.40
C GLU A 24 13.35 -8.03 2.12
N LEU A 25 13.79 -8.21 3.37
CA LEU A 25 14.32 -7.15 4.22
C LEU A 25 15.50 -6.37 3.58
N PRO A 26 16.47 -7.00 2.90
CA PRO A 26 17.59 -6.28 2.29
C PRO A 26 17.14 -5.24 1.25
N HIS A 27 16.07 -5.50 0.51
CA HIS A 27 15.51 -4.53 -0.45
C HIS A 27 14.92 -3.31 0.24
N ALA A 28 14.21 -3.51 1.37
CA ALA A 28 13.68 -2.41 2.17
C ALA A 28 14.80 -1.55 2.78
N MET A 29 15.86 -2.19 3.30
CA MET A 29 17.03 -1.49 3.84
C MET A 29 17.75 -0.68 2.77
N ALA A 30 18.00 -1.28 1.61
CA ALA A 30 18.64 -0.60 0.48
C ALA A 30 17.79 0.58 -0.03
N PHE A 31 16.46 0.44 -0.03
CA PHE A 31 15.56 1.53 -0.37
C PHE A 31 15.64 2.67 0.65
N GLN A 32 15.60 2.35 1.94
CA GLN A 32 15.73 3.34 3.01
C GLN A 32 17.07 4.08 2.93
N GLU A 33 18.19 3.36 2.85
CA GLU A 33 19.53 3.93 2.74
C GLU A 33 19.66 4.85 1.52
N ARG A 34 19.06 4.46 0.39
CA ARG A 34 19.10 5.24 -0.84
C ARG A 34 18.24 6.50 -0.80
N TRP A 35 17.07 6.46 -0.19
CA TRP A 35 16.04 7.50 -0.38
C TRP A 35 15.73 8.32 0.87
N HIS A 36 15.98 7.81 2.07
CA HIS A 36 15.76 8.56 3.30
C HIS A 36 16.58 9.86 3.31
N GLY A 37 15.96 10.97 3.70
CA GLY A 37 16.57 12.30 3.74
C GLY A 37 16.79 12.95 2.36
N ARG A 38 16.34 12.33 1.26
CA ARG A 38 16.49 12.89 -0.10
C ARG A 38 15.21 13.57 -0.58
N PHE A 39 15.34 14.51 -1.50
CA PHE A 39 14.22 15.09 -2.21
C PHE A 39 13.82 14.21 -3.40
N LEU A 40 12.52 14.08 -3.64
CA LEU A 40 12.04 13.49 -4.88
C LEU A 40 12.29 14.46 -6.06
N PRO A 41 12.72 13.97 -7.24
CA PRO A 41 12.74 14.78 -8.45
C PRO A 41 11.35 15.32 -8.76
N GLY A 42 11.24 16.64 -8.95
CA GLY A 42 9.93 17.31 -9.12
C GLY A 42 9.09 17.37 -7.84
N GLY A 43 9.62 16.91 -6.71
CA GLY A 43 8.98 16.97 -5.40
C GLY A 43 9.00 18.37 -4.80
N GLY A 44 8.23 18.54 -3.73
CA GLY A 44 8.19 19.78 -2.95
C GLY A 44 9.46 20.03 -2.12
N ARG A 45 9.39 21.01 -1.23
CA ARG A 45 10.51 21.43 -0.36
C ARG A 45 10.79 20.50 0.82
N ARG A 46 10.22 19.29 0.84
CA ARG A 46 10.36 18.33 1.94
C ARG A 46 11.15 17.11 1.49
N THR A 47 12.09 16.68 2.32
CA THR A 47 12.81 15.43 2.14
C THR A 47 11.89 14.24 2.45
N LEU A 48 12.19 13.10 1.87
CA LEU A 48 11.57 11.84 2.22
C LEU A 48 11.98 11.43 3.63
N ASP A 49 10.99 11.06 4.44
CA ASP A 49 11.19 10.35 5.70
C ASP A 49 10.77 8.88 5.50
N VAL A 50 11.77 8.03 5.22
CA VAL A 50 11.55 6.60 5.01
C VAL A 50 11.77 5.87 6.32
N VAL A 51 10.70 5.28 6.86
CA VAL A 51 10.69 4.55 8.14
C VAL A 51 9.98 3.21 8.02
N VAL A 52 10.23 2.32 8.98
CA VAL A 52 9.52 1.04 9.07
C VAL A 52 8.06 1.30 9.48
N ALA A 53 7.11 0.80 8.69
CA ALA A 53 5.70 0.98 8.96
C ALA A 53 5.25 0.21 10.22
N HIS A 54 4.26 0.74 10.95
CA HIS A 54 3.68 0.03 12.09
C HIS A 54 2.95 -1.25 11.68
N VAL A 55 2.37 -1.29 10.48
CA VAL A 55 1.78 -2.52 9.91
C VAL A 55 2.71 -3.11 8.89
N GLN A 56 3.02 -4.38 9.11
CA GLN A 56 3.97 -5.15 8.33
C GLN A 56 3.22 -6.15 7.44
N GLY A 57 3.68 -6.27 6.20
CA GLY A 57 3.13 -7.19 5.22
C GLY A 57 1.98 -6.61 4.40
N TRP A 58 1.92 -7.01 3.13
CA TRP A 58 0.92 -6.49 2.19
C TRP A 58 -0.50 -6.92 2.55
N ARG A 59 -0.71 -8.13 3.08
CA ARG A 59 -2.04 -8.63 3.50
C ARG A 59 -2.66 -7.75 4.57
N ALA A 60 -1.90 -7.40 5.61
CA ALA A 60 -2.38 -6.52 6.67
C ALA A 60 -2.64 -5.10 6.18
N ASN A 61 -1.86 -4.62 5.20
CA ASN A 61 -2.13 -3.33 4.55
C ASN A 61 -3.41 -3.35 3.70
N LEU A 62 -3.70 -4.44 2.99
CA LEU A 62 -4.95 -4.60 2.24
C LEU A 62 -6.19 -4.61 3.15
N VAL A 63 -6.12 -5.27 4.31
CA VAL A 63 -7.24 -5.29 5.27
C VAL A 63 -7.60 -3.89 5.75
N ARG A 64 -6.61 -3.00 5.91
CA ARG A 64 -6.86 -1.59 6.29
C ARG A 64 -7.67 -0.82 5.25
N LEU A 65 -7.56 -1.18 3.98
CA LEU A 65 -8.34 -0.54 2.91
C LEU A 65 -9.84 -0.79 3.04
N ARG A 66 -10.28 -1.82 3.78
CA ARG A 66 -11.72 -2.12 3.99
C ARG A 66 -12.47 -1.00 4.71
N GLY A 67 -11.77 -0.17 5.50
CA GLY A 67 -12.37 0.97 6.19
C GLY A 67 -12.49 2.23 5.32
N GLU A 68 -11.80 2.26 4.19
CA GLU A 68 -11.90 3.33 3.19
C GLU A 68 -12.92 2.92 2.12
N THR A 69 -13.50 3.89 1.42
CA THR A 69 -14.44 3.60 0.32
C THR A 69 -13.67 3.02 -0.87
N ILE A 70 -13.43 1.70 -0.91
CA ILE A 70 -12.64 1.06 -1.97
C ILE A 70 -13.19 1.38 -3.37
N ALA A 71 -14.50 1.46 -3.52
CA ALA A 71 -15.13 1.86 -4.78
C ALA A 71 -14.72 3.28 -5.24
N GLU A 72 -14.52 4.21 -4.29
CA GLU A 72 -14.03 5.55 -4.62
C GLU A 72 -12.55 5.51 -5.00
N LEU A 73 -11.73 4.72 -4.30
CA LEU A 73 -10.32 4.53 -4.61
C LEU A 73 -10.13 3.96 -6.03
N ALA A 74 -10.92 2.95 -6.42
CA ALA A 74 -10.91 2.39 -7.77
C ALA A 74 -11.30 3.45 -8.80
N ARG A 75 -12.37 4.23 -8.55
CA ARG A 75 -12.83 5.29 -9.46
C ARG A 75 -11.77 6.36 -9.72
N VAL A 76 -10.96 6.70 -8.72
CA VAL A 76 -9.92 7.75 -8.82
C VAL A 76 -8.54 7.18 -9.16
N GLY A 77 -8.41 5.87 -9.38
CA GLY A 77 -7.13 5.22 -9.68
C GLY A 77 -6.14 5.25 -8.51
N ALA A 78 -6.63 5.26 -7.27
CA ALA A 78 -5.84 5.24 -6.04
C ALA A 78 -5.75 3.85 -5.41
N MET A 79 -6.15 2.80 -6.13
CA MET A 79 -5.98 1.42 -5.70
C MET A 79 -4.50 1.08 -5.51
N PRO A 80 -4.16 0.20 -4.56
CA PRO A 80 -2.78 -0.21 -4.35
C PRO A 80 -2.26 -0.97 -5.58
N LEU A 81 -0.99 -0.75 -5.92
CA LEU A 81 -0.29 -1.62 -6.85
C LEU A 81 0.15 -2.88 -6.12
N LEU A 82 -0.40 -4.03 -6.51
CA LEU A 82 0.05 -5.34 -6.05
C LEU A 82 0.75 -6.07 -7.20
N LEU A 83 2.07 -6.24 -7.09
CA LEU A 83 2.86 -7.02 -8.05
C LEU A 83 2.93 -8.48 -7.61
N ARG A 84 2.45 -9.38 -8.48
CA ARG A 84 2.46 -10.82 -8.27
C ARG A 84 3.83 -11.42 -8.61
N GLU A 85 4.00 -12.72 -8.36
CA GLU A 85 5.26 -13.44 -8.63
C GLU A 85 5.68 -13.41 -10.10
N ASP A 86 4.71 -13.37 -11.01
CA ASP A 86 4.90 -13.22 -12.45
C ASP A 86 5.26 -11.78 -12.88
N ARG A 87 5.43 -10.86 -11.91
CA ARG A 87 5.70 -9.43 -12.09
C ARG A 87 4.61 -8.67 -12.84
N GLN A 88 3.42 -9.25 -12.98
CA GLN A 88 2.26 -8.53 -13.49
C GLN A 88 1.55 -7.82 -12.33
N PRO A 89 1.06 -6.59 -12.56
CA PRO A 89 0.17 -5.94 -11.62
C PRO A 89 -1.15 -6.68 -11.54
N ALA A 90 -1.65 -6.89 -10.33
CA ALA A 90 -3.02 -7.34 -10.13
C ALA A 90 -4.01 -6.26 -10.60
N THR A 91 -5.15 -6.67 -11.15
CA THR A 91 -6.25 -5.75 -11.47
C THR A 91 -7.00 -5.33 -10.20
N ASP A 92 -7.80 -4.27 -10.29
CA ASP A 92 -8.64 -3.81 -9.18
C ASP A 92 -9.60 -4.91 -8.70
N GLU A 93 -10.18 -5.69 -9.63
CA GLU A 93 -11.05 -6.82 -9.27
C GLU A 93 -10.29 -7.92 -8.52
N GLN A 94 -9.05 -8.20 -8.91
CA GLN A 94 -8.20 -9.17 -8.23
C GLN A 94 -7.82 -8.70 -6.83
N ILE A 95 -7.52 -7.40 -6.66
CA ILE A 95 -7.22 -6.81 -5.36
C ILE A 95 -8.44 -6.86 -4.44
N LEU A 96 -9.63 -6.55 -4.96
CA LEU A 96 -10.90 -6.67 -4.22
C LEU A 96 -11.13 -8.10 -3.72
N LEU A 97 -10.97 -9.09 -4.61
CA LEU A 97 -11.12 -10.49 -4.26
C LEU A 97 -10.14 -10.95 -3.19
N GLU A 98 -8.89 -10.49 -3.25
CA GLU A 98 -7.88 -10.75 -2.19
C GLU A 98 -8.28 -10.13 -0.85
N ILE A 99 -8.79 -8.89 -0.85
CA ILE A 99 -9.27 -8.23 0.37
C ILE A 99 -10.40 -9.03 1.02
N GLU A 100 -11.37 -9.50 0.22
CA GLU A 100 -12.48 -10.31 0.70
C GLU A 100 -12.02 -11.68 1.22
N THR A 101 -11.10 -12.32 0.51
CA THR A 101 -10.53 -13.63 0.90
C THR A 101 -9.79 -13.54 2.22
N ILE A 102 -8.95 -12.51 2.40
CA ILE A 102 -8.23 -12.29 3.66
C ILE A 102 -9.21 -12.00 4.79
N ALA A 103 -10.23 -11.18 4.55
CA ALA A 103 -11.25 -10.86 5.55
C ALA A 103 -12.04 -12.10 5.99
N ALA A 104 -12.41 -12.97 5.05
CA ALA A 104 -13.12 -14.21 5.34
C ALA A 104 -12.25 -15.19 6.16
N ALA A 105 -10.97 -15.33 5.81
CA ALA A 105 -10.04 -16.16 6.58
C ALA A 105 -9.89 -15.66 8.03
N MET A 106 -9.76 -14.35 8.23
CA MET A 106 -9.65 -13.76 9.57
C MET A 106 -10.92 -13.93 10.42
N ALA A 107 -12.10 -13.93 9.80
CA ALA A 107 -13.36 -14.15 10.51
C ALA A 107 -13.50 -15.60 11.04
N ASN A 108 -12.89 -16.56 10.35
CA ASN A 108 -12.90 -17.97 10.75
C ASN A 108 -11.88 -18.28 11.86
N ASP A 109 -10.84 -17.44 12.01
CA ASP A 109 -9.78 -17.59 13.03
C ASP A 109 -10.08 -16.81 14.33
N ALA A 110 -11.23 -16.11 14.42
CA ALA A 110 -11.62 -15.42 15.64
C ALA A 110 -12.03 -16.43 16.72
N PRO A 111 -11.45 -16.38 17.94
CA PRO A 111 -11.85 -17.29 19.02
C PRO A 111 -13.32 -17.02 19.40
N GLU A 112 -14.09 -18.12 19.56
CA GLU A 112 -15.48 -18.11 20.05
C GLU A 112 -15.65 -17.40 21.40
#